data_AF-A0A1H0H453-F1
#
_entry.id   AF-A0A1H0H453-F1
#
_cell.length_a   1.000
_cell.length_b   1.000
_cell.length_c   1.000
_cell.angle_alpha   90.00
_cell.angle_beta   90.00
_cell.angle_gamma   90.00
#
_symmetry.space_group_name_H-M   'P 1'
#
loop_
_entity.id
_entity.type
_entity.pdbx_description
1 polymer ?
#
loop_
_entity_poly.entity_id
_entity_poly.type
_entity_poly.pdbx_seq_one_letter_code
_entity_poly.pdbx_strand_id
1 'polypeptide(L)'
;MTKPLNGHVLSSALDTLVKSPLNQANDAALVSAAEAVWYSDLNLESEVSAFLSRHSDEIEIRRAGYLLERFTRFACVSDSRVLETFNVLELFAYSTFKQDVKPQTAAPLRRRRDELAASWGLSEGLGLKAQTLMPFQTRHYAAEQRTTFS
;
A
#
# COMPACT_ATOMS: atom_id res chain seq x y z
N MET A 1 20.67 -4.02 22.60
CA MET A 1 19.38 -3.58 22.02
C MET A 1 19.69 -2.68 20.83
N THR A 2 19.71 -3.25 19.63
CA THR A 2 19.89 -2.49 18.38
C THR A 2 18.61 -1.71 18.13
N LYS A 3 18.66 -0.40 18.32
CA LYS A 3 17.70 0.54 17.71
C LYS A 3 17.61 0.14 16.23
N PRO A 4 16.42 -0.16 15.67
CA PRO A 4 16.35 -0.23 14.22
C PRO A 4 16.74 1.15 13.71
N LEU A 5 17.65 1.20 12.75
CA LEU A 5 17.92 2.42 11.99
C LEU A 5 16.55 2.97 11.55
N ASN A 6 16.34 4.27 11.71
CA ASN A 6 15.26 5.03 11.09
C ASN A 6 15.41 4.93 9.55
N GLY A 7 15.20 3.73 9.02
CA GLY A 7 15.14 3.45 7.60
C GLY A 7 13.71 3.66 7.15
N HIS A 8 13.55 3.95 5.87
CA HIS A 8 12.24 4.06 5.25
C HIS A 8 11.55 2.68 5.26
N VAL A 9 10.81 2.36 6.32
CA VAL A 9 10.24 1.02 6.58
C VAL A 9 9.17 0.71 5.55
N LEU A 10 8.27 1.67 5.33
CA LEU A 10 7.21 1.54 4.33
C LEU A 10 7.82 1.45 2.93
N SER A 11 8.80 2.31 2.62
CA SER A 11 9.50 2.28 1.34
C SER A 11 10.16 0.93 1.07
N SER A 12 10.86 0.37 2.05
CA SER A 12 11.53 -0.94 1.92
C SER A 12 10.53 -2.09 1.77
N ALA A 13 9.38 -2.02 2.47
CA ALA A 13 8.32 -3.00 2.33
C ALA A 13 7.67 -2.91 0.93
N LEU A 14 7.43 -1.69 0.43
CA LEU A 14 6.95 -1.45 -0.93
C LEU A 14 7.93 -1.97 -1.98
N ASP A 15 9.24 -1.73 -1.83
CA ASP A 15 10.27 -2.27 -2.74
C ASP A 15 10.14 -3.77 -2.94
N THR A 16 9.77 -4.51 -1.88
CA THR A 16 9.57 -5.96 -1.94
C THR A 16 8.24 -6.32 -2.60
N LEU A 17 7.16 -5.62 -2.22
CA LEU A 17 5.80 -5.94 -2.67
C LEU A 17 5.58 -5.70 -4.16
N VAL A 18 6.20 -4.67 -4.72
CA VAL A 18 5.95 -4.27 -6.11
C VAL A 18 6.64 -5.16 -7.15
N LYS A 19 7.67 -5.93 -6.73
CA LYS A 19 8.49 -6.79 -7.61
C LYS A 19 7.79 -8.04 -8.11
N SER A 20 6.61 -8.36 -7.58
CA SER A 20 5.83 -9.54 -7.95
C SER A 20 4.34 -9.20 -8.07
N PRO A 21 3.54 -10.03 -8.76
CA PRO A 21 2.10 -9.86 -8.78
C PRO A 21 1.51 -9.79 -7.36
N LEU A 22 0.60 -8.86 -7.12
CA LEU A 22 0.07 -8.57 -5.77
C LEU A 22 -0.68 -9.74 -5.13
N ASN A 23 -1.24 -10.65 -5.94
CA ASN A 23 -1.86 -11.89 -5.46
C ASN A 23 -0.84 -12.94 -4.95
N GLN A 24 0.46 -12.69 -5.13
CA GLN A 24 1.59 -13.49 -4.66
C GLN A 24 2.49 -12.69 -3.71
N ALA A 25 2.01 -11.54 -3.21
CA ALA A 25 2.76 -10.66 -2.33
C ALA A 25 3.38 -11.41 -1.14
N ASN A 26 4.59 -10.99 -0.76
CA ASN A 26 5.26 -11.47 0.44
C ASN A 26 4.47 -11.04 1.68
N ASP A 27 4.09 -12.02 2.52
CA ASP A 27 3.20 -11.78 3.66
C ASP A 27 3.84 -10.86 4.71
N ALA A 28 5.13 -11.02 5.00
CA ALA A 28 5.84 -10.19 5.98
C ALA A 28 5.98 -8.75 5.51
N ALA A 29 6.30 -8.53 4.23
CA ALA A 29 6.35 -7.20 3.65
C ALA A 29 4.96 -6.55 3.61
N LEU A 30 3.91 -7.32 3.34
CA LEU A 30 2.53 -6.84 3.29
C LEU A 30 2.06 -6.36 4.67
N VAL A 31 2.33 -7.14 5.71
CA VAL A 31 2.04 -6.78 7.10
C VAL A 31 2.85 -5.55 7.51
N SER A 32 4.15 -5.53 7.24
CA SER A 32 5.03 -4.39 7.57
C SER A 32 4.55 -3.08 6.92
N ALA A 33 4.19 -3.11 5.64
CA ALA A 33 3.64 -1.95 4.95
C ALA A 33 2.29 -1.50 5.54
N ALA A 34 1.40 -2.45 5.85
CA ALA A 34 0.10 -2.14 6.41
C ALA A 34 0.22 -1.50 7.81
N GLU A 35 1.05 -2.07 8.68
CA GLU A 35 1.28 -1.53 10.03
C GLU A 35 1.92 -0.15 10.01
N ALA A 36 2.88 0.08 9.10
CA ALA A 36 3.48 1.39 8.89
C ALA A 36 2.41 2.45 8.54
N VAL A 37 1.42 2.08 7.72
CA VAL A 37 0.32 2.98 7.35
C VAL A 37 -0.70 3.13 8.47
N TRP A 38 -1.05 2.05 9.17
CA TRP A 38 -2.16 2.05 10.14
C TRP A 38 -1.82 2.59 11.50
N TYR A 39 -0.62 2.29 12.00
CA TYR A 39 -0.31 2.44 13.42
C TYR A 39 0.96 3.22 13.72
N SER A 40 1.84 3.40 12.74
CA SER A 40 3.11 4.09 12.95
C SER A 40 2.99 5.60 12.73
N ASP A 41 3.77 6.38 13.48
CA ASP A 41 3.93 7.84 13.28
C ASP A 41 4.97 8.18 12.19
N LEU A 42 5.17 7.28 11.22
CA LEU A 42 6.05 7.55 10.09
C LEU A 42 5.45 8.66 9.23
N ASN A 43 6.31 9.58 8.80
CA ASN A 43 5.97 10.59 7.81
C ASN A 43 5.78 9.88 6.45
N LEU A 44 4.52 9.70 6.05
CA LEU A 44 4.20 8.97 4.82
C LEU A 44 4.74 9.67 3.57
N GLU A 45 4.82 11.01 3.58
CA GLU A 45 5.33 11.78 2.45
C GLU A 45 6.82 11.47 2.20
N SER A 46 7.60 11.38 3.28
CA SER A 46 9.01 11.02 3.23
C SER A 46 9.22 9.57 2.77
N GLU A 47 8.44 8.62 3.27
CA GLU A 47 8.46 7.21 2.86
C GLU A 47 8.13 7.03 1.36
N VAL A 48 7.07 7.69 0.91
CA VAL A 48 6.61 7.64 -0.49
C VAL A 48 7.63 8.33 -1.39
N SER A 49 8.15 9.50 -1.01
CA SER A 49 9.18 10.19 -1.78
C SER A 49 10.45 9.34 -1.92
N ALA A 50 10.87 8.67 -0.85
CA ALA A 50 12.01 7.75 -0.88
C ALA A 50 11.74 6.54 -1.81
N PHE A 51 10.53 6.00 -1.83
CA PHE A 51 10.13 4.94 -2.76
C PHE A 51 10.17 5.43 -4.21
N LEU A 52 9.48 6.53 -4.52
CA LEU A 52 9.39 7.09 -5.87
C LEU A 52 10.76 7.53 -6.42
N SER A 53 11.70 7.93 -5.56
CA SER A 53 13.07 8.26 -5.97
C SER A 53 13.86 7.06 -6.51
N ARG A 54 13.48 5.83 -6.14
CA ARG A 54 14.17 4.58 -6.49
C ARG A 54 13.44 3.75 -7.53
N HIS A 55 12.19 4.09 -7.83
CA HIS A 55 11.32 3.36 -8.73
C HIS A 55 10.88 4.22 -9.92
N SER A 56 11.15 3.74 -11.13
CA SER A 56 10.68 4.35 -12.38
C SER A 56 9.80 3.42 -13.21
N ASP A 57 9.66 2.15 -12.80
CA ASP A 57 8.75 1.21 -13.44
C ASP A 57 7.30 1.55 -13.08
N GLU A 58 6.50 1.77 -14.11
CA GLU A 58 5.13 2.23 -13.96
C GLU A 58 4.21 1.21 -13.28
N ILE A 59 4.42 -0.08 -13.53
CA ILE A 59 3.64 -1.14 -12.90
C ILE A 59 3.97 -1.17 -11.41
N GLU A 60 5.26 -1.02 -11.05
CA GLU A 60 5.69 -0.96 -9.66
C GLU A 60 5.08 0.24 -8.92
N ILE A 61 5.10 1.42 -9.54
CA ILE A 61 4.49 2.64 -9.00
C ILE A 61 2.98 2.46 -8.79
N ARG A 62 2.26 1.93 -9.79
CA ARG A 62 0.80 1.68 -9.69
C ARG A 62 0.47 0.64 -8.63
N ARG A 63 1.28 -0.41 -8.48
CA ARG A 63 1.14 -1.41 -7.41
C ARG A 63 1.28 -0.79 -6.03
N ALA A 64 2.27 0.08 -5.84
CA ALA A 64 2.46 0.79 -4.57
C ALA A 64 1.30 1.76 -4.28
N GLY A 65 0.85 2.53 -5.27
CA GLY A 65 -0.32 3.42 -5.11
C GLY A 65 -1.60 2.65 -4.77
N TYR A 66 -1.86 1.54 -5.48
CA TYR A 66 -2.95 0.61 -5.16
C TYR A 66 -2.88 0.11 -3.72
N LEU A 67 -1.69 -0.31 -3.25
CA LEU A 67 -1.52 -0.84 -1.89
C LEU A 67 -1.84 0.22 -0.84
N LEU A 68 -1.33 1.45 -1.01
CA LEU A 68 -1.59 2.55 -0.09
C LEU A 68 -3.07 2.90 -0.03
N GLU A 69 -3.74 3.06 -1.17
CA GLU A 69 -5.18 3.29 -1.17
C GLU A 69 -5.95 2.08 -0.61
N ARG A 70 -5.48 0.86 -0.86
CA ARG A 70 -6.12 -0.34 -0.34
C ARG A 70 -6.06 -0.38 1.19
N PHE A 71 -4.96 0.06 1.79
CA PHE A 71 -4.80 0.10 3.24
C PHE A 71 -5.78 1.05 3.93
N THR A 72 -6.23 2.13 3.28
CA THR A 72 -7.23 3.05 3.87
C THR A 72 -8.64 2.46 3.96
N ARG A 73 -8.92 1.38 3.22
CA ARG A 73 -10.24 0.72 3.19
C ARG A 73 -10.46 -0.26 4.35
N PHE A 74 -9.48 -0.43 5.23
CA PHE A 74 -9.62 -1.29 6.41
C PHE A 74 -10.18 -0.50 7.59
N ALA A 75 -11.09 -1.12 8.35
CA ALA A 75 -11.81 -0.45 9.43
C ALA A 75 -10.93 -0.07 10.64
N CYS A 76 -9.70 -0.56 10.70
CA CYS A 76 -8.78 -0.31 11.80
C CYS A 76 -7.96 0.98 11.64
N VAL A 77 -7.98 1.60 10.47
CA VAL A 77 -7.24 2.84 10.17
C VAL A 77 -7.96 4.03 10.78
N SER A 78 -7.23 4.98 11.37
CA SER A 78 -7.81 6.23 11.84
C SER A 78 -8.04 7.21 10.69
N ASP A 79 -9.04 8.08 10.83
CA ASP A 79 -9.34 9.12 9.84
C ASP A 79 -8.13 10.02 9.53
N SER A 80 -7.28 10.29 10.53
CA SER A 80 -6.03 11.04 10.34
C SER A 80 -5.07 10.35 9.39
N ARG A 81 -4.86 9.03 9.54
CA ARG A 81 -3.98 8.23 8.69
C ARG A 81 -4.58 8.02 7.31
N VAL A 82 -5.91 7.92 7.21
CA VAL A 82 -6.61 7.90 5.91
C VAL A 82 -6.35 9.20 5.15
N LEU A 83 -6.53 10.36 5.79
CA LEU A 83 -6.30 11.67 5.16
C LEU A 83 -4.84 11.85 4.74
N GLU A 84 -3.89 11.52 5.63
CA GLU A 84 -2.46 11.56 5.31
C GLU A 84 -2.11 10.67 4.12
N THR A 85 -2.67 9.46 4.08
CA THR A 85 -2.47 8.54 2.95
C THR A 85 -3.01 9.13 1.66
N PHE A 86 -4.21 9.74 1.67
CA PHE A 86 -4.76 10.39 0.48
C PHE A 86 -3.91 11.57 -0.01
N ASN A 87 -3.35 12.37 0.90
CA ASN A 87 -2.45 13.46 0.52
C ASN A 87 -1.21 12.94 -0.21
N VAL A 88 -0.59 11.86 0.27
CA VAL A 88 0.61 11.30 -0.38
C VAL A 88 0.29 10.52 -1.66
N LEU A 89 -0.95 10.04 -1.84
CA LEU A 89 -1.39 9.44 -3.10
C LEU A 89 -1.36 10.43 -4.27
N GLU A 90 -1.43 11.74 -4.01
CA GLU A 90 -1.25 12.76 -5.05
C GLU A 90 0.15 12.68 -5.68
N LEU A 91 1.18 12.30 -4.92
CA LEU A 91 2.55 12.09 -5.44
C LEU A 91 2.60 10.96 -6.49
N PHE A 92 1.77 9.93 -6.31
CA PHE A 92 1.65 8.86 -7.30
C PHE A 92 0.97 9.37 -8.56
N ALA A 93 -0.09 10.19 -8.44
CA ALA A 93 -0.76 10.78 -9.60
C ALA A 93 0.24 11.58 -10.46
N TYR A 94 1.10 12.41 -9.86
CA TYR A 94 2.15 13.13 -10.61
C TYR A 94 3.15 12.19 -11.31
N SER A 95 3.45 11.04 -10.72
CA SER A 95 4.37 10.05 -11.28
C SER A 95 3.74 9.21 -12.42
N THR A 96 2.44 8.93 -12.35
CA THR A 96 1.71 8.10 -13.32
C THR A 96 0.99 8.90 -14.41
N PHE A 97 0.77 10.21 -14.23
CA PHE A 97 0.10 11.09 -15.21
C PHE A 97 0.83 11.17 -16.56
N LYS A 98 2.07 10.65 -16.65
CA LYS A 98 2.85 10.68 -17.89
C LYS A 98 2.33 9.76 -18.99
N GLN A 99 1.38 8.85 -18.74
CA GLN A 99 0.83 8.01 -19.80
C GLN A 99 -0.69 7.85 -19.68
N ASP A 100 -1.37 8.35 -20.72
CA ASP A 100 -2.77 8.17 -21.02
C ASP A 100 -3.10 6.67 -21.05
N VAL A 101 -3.55 6.12 -19.93
CA VAL A 101 -3.89 4.70 -19.84
C VAL A 101 -5.17 4.50 -20.63
N LYS A 102 -5.03 4.11 -21.89
CA LYS A 102 -6.16 3.69 -22.72
C LYS A 102 -6.95 2.63 -21.93
N PRO A 103 -8.26 2.83 -21.69
CA PRO A 103 -9.07 1.85 -21.00
C PRO A 103 -9.03 0.55 -21.81
N GLN A 104 -8.43 -0.50 -21.23
CA GLN A 104 -8.38 -1.79 -21.89
C GLN A 104 -9.81 -2.28 -22.06
N THR A 105 -10.19 -2.53 -23.32
CA THR A 105 -11.51 -3.00 -23.73
C THR A 105 -11.88 -4.23 -22.91
N ALA A 106 -13.02 -4.14 -22.22
CA ALA A 106 -13.49 -5.16 -21.30
C ALA A 106 -13.68 -6.51 -22.02
N ALA A 107 -12.80 -7.47 -21.74
CA ALA A 107 -13.06 -8.87 -22.04
C ALA A 107 -14.17 -9.37 -21.09
N PRO A 108 -15.27 -9.97 -21.60
CA PRO A 108 -16.43 -10.27 -20.79
C PRO A 108 -16.26 -11.61 -20.07
N LEU A 109 -15.61 -11.66 -18.90
CA LEU A 109 -15.55 -12.89 -18.09
C LEU A 109 -15.55 -12.63 -16.58
N ARG A 110 -16.75 -12.70 -15.97
CA ARG A 110 -17.08 -13.51 -14.78
C ARG A 110 -16.02 -13.71 -13.66
N ARG A 111 -15.29 -12.68 -13.25
CA ARG A 111 -14.60 -12.66 -11.95
C ARG A 111 -14.87 -11.32 -11.27
N ARG A 112 -15.12 -11.34 -9.96
CA ARG A 112 -15.10 -10.14 -9.12
C ARG A 112 -13.73 -9.48 -9.28
N ARG A 113 -13.61 -8.60 -10.26
CA ARG A 113 -12.39 -7.85 -10.52
C ARG A 113 -12.31 -6.83 -9.41
N ASP A 114 -11.14 -6.72 -8.77
CA ASP A 114 -10.93 -5.69 -7.77
C ASP A 114 -11.00 -4.34 -8.48
N GLU A 115 -12.11 -3.62 -8.30
CA GLU A 115 -12.38 -2.34 -8.97
C GLU A 115 -11.31 -1.30 -8.64
N LEU A 116 -10.73 -1.37 -7.43
CA LEU A 116 -9.61 -0.52 -7.05
C LEU A 116 -8.34 -0.87 -7.85
N ALA A 117 -8.04 -2.15 -8.04
CA ALA A 117 -6.90 -2.54 -8.87
C ALA A 117 -7.09 -2.03 -10.31
N ALA A 118 -8.32 -2.13 -10.84
CA ALA A 118 -8.65 -1.64 -12.17
C ALA A 118 -8.52 -0.11 -12.29
N SER A 119 -8.91 0.67 -11.28
CA SER A 119 -8.75 2.13 -11.30
C SER A 119 -7.28 2.57 -11.27
N TRP A 120 -6.41 1.76 -10.67
CA TRP A 120 -4.95 1.92 -10.74
C TRP A 120 -4.33 1.33 -12.02
N GLY A 121 -5.13 0.88 -12.98
CA GLY A 121 -4.65 0.30 -14.25
C GLY A 121 -3.94 -1.04 -14.08
N LEU A 122 -4.23 -1.78 -13.02
CA LEU A 122 -3.67 -3.11 -12.74
C LEU A 122 -4.61 -4.22 -13.21
N SER A 123 -4.02 -5.35 -13.61
CA SER A 123 -4.78 -6.56 -13.96
C SER A 123 -5.10 -7.44 -12.74
N GLU A 124 -4.40 -7.19 -11.64
CA GLU A 124 -4.38 -7.96 -10.41
C GLU A 124 -4.49 -7.05 -9.17
N GLY A 125 -5.20 -7.53 -8.15
CA GLY A 125 -5.17 -6.98 -6.79
C GLY A 125 -4.63 -8.00 -5.79
N LEU A 126 -4.77 -7.75 -4.49
CA LEU A 126 -4.31 -8.68 -3.44
C LEU A 126 -5.02 -10.05 -3.48
N GLY A 127 -6.27 -10.11 -3.93
CA GLY A 127 -7.04 -11.36 -3.90
C GLY A 127 -7.11 -11.94 -2.48
N LEU A 128 -6.74 -13.22 -2.31
CA LEU A 128 -6.72 -13.88 -1.00
C LEU A 128 -5.59 -13.37 -0.07
N LYS A 129 -4.56 -12.69 -0.58
CA LYS A 129 -3.49 -12.12 0.26
C LYS A 129 -3.97 -11.05 1.22
N ALA A 130 -5.11 -10.42 0.95
CA ALA A 130 -5.75 -9.53 1.90
C ALA A 130 -6.15 -10.23 3.22
N GLN A 131 -6.28 -11.55 3.25
CA GLN A 131 -6.58 -12.30 4.47
C GLN A 131 -5.41 -12.32 5.46
N THR A 132 -4.17 -12.23 4.97
CA THR A 132 -2.96 -12.11 5.81
C THR A 132 -3.06 -10.92 6.77
N LEU A 133 -3.80 -9.88 6.38
CA LEU A 133 -3.98 -8.66 7.13
C LEU A 133 -5.09 -8.72 8.20
N MET A 134 -5.95 -9.75 8.19
CA MET A 134 -7.11 -9.83 9.09
C MET A 134 -6.75 -9.86 10.59
N PRO A 135 -5.73 -10.61 11.05
CA PRO A 135 -5.37 -10.65 12.47
C PRO A 135 -4.97 -9.28 13.03
N PHE A 136 -4.42 -8.43 12.17
CA PHE A 136 -3.83 -7.14 12.51
C PHE A 136 -4.89 -6.02 12.60
N GLN A 137 -6.14 -6.29 12.25
CA GLN A 137 -7.23 -5.28 12.26
C GLN A 137 -7.99 -5.24 13.59
N THR A 138 -7.66 -6.11 14.55
CA THR A 138 -8.42 -6.20 15.79
C THR A 138 -8.21 -4.97 16.67
N ARG A 139 -9.25 -4.60 17.44
CA ARG A 139 -9.14 -3.50 18.41
C ARG A 139 -8.06 -3.74 19.46
N HIS A 140 -7.84 -5.00 19.82
CA HIS A 140 -6.79 -5.40 20.76
C HIS A 140 -5.40 -5.10 20.17
N TYR A 141 -5.15 -5.56 18.95
CA TYR A 141 -3.91 -5.29 18.25
C TYR A 141 -3.64 -3.78 18.11
N ALA A 142 -4.66 -3.02 17.69
CA ALA A 142 -4.55 -1.57 17.57
C ALA A 142 -4.19 -0.89 18.91
N ALA A 143 -4.66 -1.41 20.03
CA ALA A 143 -4.33 -0.87 21.36
C ALA A 143 -2.89 -1.20 21.78
N GLU A 144 -2.42 -2.42 21.50
CA GLU A 144 -1.02 -2.82 21.74
C GLU A 144 -0.06 -1.97 20.90
N GLN A 145 -0.38 -1.73 19.63
CA GLN A 145 0.48 -0.95 18.75
C GLN A 145 0.53 0.53 19.15
N ARG A 146 -0.58 1.13 19.57
CA ARG A 146 -0.58 2.50 20.12
C ARG A 146 0.33 2.66 21.34
N THR A 147 0.49 1.61 22.14
CA THR A 147 1.40 1.64 23.30
C THR A 147 2.87 1.49 22.87
N THR A 148 3.10 0.84 21.74
CA THR A 148 4.44 0.58 21.19
C THR A 148 4.98 1.78 20.40
N PHE A 149 4.09 2.53 19.74
CA PHE A 149 4.45 3.68 18.90
C PHE A 149 4.20 5.06 19.56
N SER A 150 3.48 5.14 20.68
CA SER A 150 3.34 6.37 21.49
C SER A 150 4.58 6.71 22.29
#